data_AF-A0A2V8Q117-F1
#
_entry.id   AF-A0A2V8Q117-F1
#
_cell.length_a   1.000
_cell.length_b   1.000
_cell.length_c   1.000
_cell.angle_alpha   90.00
_cell.angle_beta   90.00
_cell.angle_gamma   90.00
#
_symmetry.space_group_name_H-M   'P 1'
#
loop_
_entity.id
_entity.type
_entity.pdbx_description
1 polymer ?
#
loop_
_entity_poly.entity_id
_entity_poly.type
_entity_poly.pdbx_seq_one_letter_code
_entity_poly.pdbx_strand_id
1 'polypeptide(L)'
;MPSPADYRDLPYVWSKGFYRMDQAKLRKQLSPGTQLVIGDVKQTVQNLVHAPDPIGFVAFDLDYYSSTMQALAAFDLPHSTRLPRVYCYFDDILYPEFACYNPWTGELCAIREFNEQRKEVKLCPLHLLRWMRPHPEPWNDQIYVLHDFQHHLYSVNLTLKARPTR
;
A
#
# COMPACT_ATOMS: atom_id res chain seq x y z
N MET A 1 1.93 10.06 -14.91
CA MET A 1 0.53 9.89 -14.47
C MET A 1 -0.46 9.82 -15.64
N PRO A 2 -1.54 9.02 -15.54
CA PRO A 2 -2.67 9.00 -16.49
C PRO A 2 -3.53 10.28 -16.38
N SER A 3 -4.61 10.37 -17.15
CA SER A 3 -5.63 11.42 -16.90
C SER A 3 -6.40 11.12 -15.61
N PRO A 4 -6.76 12.13 -14.80
CA PRO A 4 -7.63 11.92 -13.65
C PRO A 4 -9.02 11.44 -14.10
N ALA A 5 -9.60 10.50 -13.35
CA ALA A 5 -10.91 9.93 -13.65
C ALA A 5 -12.06 10.86 -13.24
N ASP A 6 -12.00 11.39 -12.02
CA ASP A 6 -12.96 12.37 -11.49
C ASP A 6 -12.33 13.20 -10.34
N TYR A 7 -13.14 13.91 -9.55
CA TYR A 7 -12.68 14.77 -8.47
C TYR A 7 -11.85 14.03 -7.40
N ARG A 8 -12.07 12.72 -7.22
CA ARG A 8 -11.35 11.90 -6.22
C ARG A 8 -9.87 11.76 -6.56
N ASP A 9 -9.50 11.91 -7.84
CA ASP A 9 -8.11 11.93 -8.30
C ASP A 9 -7.43 13.29 -8.11
N LEU A 10 -8.06 14.23 -7.40
CA LEU A 10 -7.47 15.51 -7.04
C LEU A 10 -6.90 16.27 -8.26
N PRO A 11 -7.68 16.50 -9.34
CA PRO A 11 -7.18 17.15 -10.56
C PRO A 11 -6.71 18.60 -10.34
N TYR A 12 -7.01 19.19 -9.17
CA TYR A 12 -6.52 20.50 -8.75
C TYR A 12 -5.11 20.46 -8.11
N VAL A 13 -4.59 19.28 -7.80
CA VAL A 13 -3.25 19.05 -7.23
C VAL A 13 -2.34 18.42 -8.29
N TRP A 14 -2.88 17.41 -8.97
CA TRP A 14 -2.14 16.48 -9.79
C TRP A 14 -2.59 16.51 -11.25
N SER A 15 -1.69 16.22 -12.17
CA SER A 15 -1.97 16.34 -13.60
C SER A 15 -1.32 15.25 -14.44
N LYS A 16 -1.99 14.94 -15.57
CA LYS A 16 -1.47 14.01 -16.56
C LYS A 16 -0.05 14.37 -16.95
N GLY A 17 0.80 13.34 -17.00
CA GLY A 17 2.20 13.50 -17.42
C GLY A 17 3.16 13.96 -16.32
N PHE A 18 2.69 14.21 -15.09
CA PHE A 18 3.58 14.32 -13.92
C PHE A 18 4.37 13.01 -13.70
N TYR A 19 5.51 13.15 -13.01
CA TYR A 19 6.43 12.07 -12.63
C TYR A 19 6.88 11.17 -13.78
N ARG A 20 7.30 11.76 -14.91
CA ARG A 20 7.94 11.00 -15.99
C ARG A 20 9.25 10.39 -15.50
N MET A 21 9.38 9.08 -15.67
CA MET A 21 10.53 8.30 -15.25
C MET A 21 11.53 8.10 -16.40
N ASP A 22 12.83 8.28 -16.11
CA ASP A 22 13.91 7.77 -16.95
C ASP A 22 14.16 6.29 -16.64
N GLN A 23 13.51 5.42 -17.42
CA GLN A 23 13.60 3.97 -17.20
C GLN A 23 15.01 3.42 -17.40
N ALA A 24 15.77 3.98 -18.34
CA ALA A 24 17.10 3.51 -18.66
C ALA A 24 18.08 3.84 -17.52
N LYS A 25 17.96 5.05 -16.95
CA LYS A 25 18.72 5.43 -15.76
C LYS A 25 18.34 4.59 -14.55
N LEU A 26 17.04 4.39 -14.28
CA LEU A 26 16.59 3.59 -13.14
C LEU A 26 17.11 2.15 -13.23
N ARG A 27 16.97 1.49 -14.38
CA ARG A 27 17.42 0.09 -14.57
C ARG A 27 18.90 -0.11 -14.27
N LYS A 28 19.74 0.89 -14.52
CA LYS A 28 21.19 0.84 -14.21
C LYS A 28 21.50 0.90 -12.71
N GLN A 29 20.56 1.37 -11.89
CA GLN A 29 20.75 1.55 -10.44
C GLN A 29 20.14 0.41 -9.61
N LEU A 30 19.33 -0.45 -10.23
CA LEU A 30 18.66 -1.56 -9.54
C LEU A 30 19.67 -2.66 -9.17
N SER A 31 19.50 -3.22 -7.97
CA SER A 31 20.26 -4.39 -7.55
C SER A 31 19.79 -5.64 -8.32
N PRO A 32 20.62 -6.70 -8.46
CA PRO A 32 20.25 -7.91 -9.18
C PRO A 32 18.99 -8.62 -8.66
N GLY A 33 18.67 -8.47 -7.38
CA GLY A 33 17.47 -9.04 -6.76
C GLY A 33 16.21 -8.17 -6.91
N THR A 34 16.27 -7.06 -7.65
CA THR A 34 15.14 -6.15 -7.83
C THR A 34 14.47 -6.36 -9.17
N GLN A 35 13.16 -6.61 -9.15
CA GLN A 35 12.34 -6.69 -10.35
C GLN A 35 11.64 -5.35 -10.61
N LEU A 36 11.83 -4.80 -11.81
CA LEU A 36 11.10 -3.62 -12.29
C LEU A 36 10.00 -4.05 -13.25
N VAL A 37 8.75 -3.83 -12.85
CA VAL A 37 7.56 -4.08 -13.68
C VAL A 37 7.05 -2.75 -14.23
N ILE A 38 6.98 -2.63 -15.56
CA ILE A 38 6.51 -1.40 -16.24
C ILE A 38 5.19 -1.71 -16.94
N GLY A 39 4.16 -0.94 -16.62
CA GLY A 39 2.84 -1.05 -17.24
C GLY A 39 1.78 -0.35 -16.40
N ASP A 40 0.53 -0.44 -16.86
CA ASP A 40 -0.64 0.00 -16.11
C ASP A 40 -0.81 -0.88 -14.85
N VAL A 41 -0.88 -0.25 -13.68
CA VAL A 41 -0.97 -0.94 -12.38
C VAL A 41 -2.17 -1.87 -12.31
N LYS A 42 -3.30 -1.53 -12.95
CA LYS A 42 -4.48 -2.38 -13.05
C LYS A 42 -4.16 -3.76 -13.62
N GLN A 43 -3.22 -3.82 -14.57
CA GLN A 43 -2.80 -5.05 -15.22
C GLN A 43 -1.63 -5.70 -14.49
N THR A 44 -0.62 -4.91 -14.13
CA THR A 44 0.64 -5.45 -13.59
C THR A 44 0.49 -6.00 -12.17
N VAL A 45 -0.45 -5.47 -11.38
CA VAL A 45 -0.72 -5.95 -10.01
C VAL A 45 -1.18 -7.41 -10.00
N GLN A 46 -1.85 -7.87 -11.06
CA GLN A 46 -2.33 -9.24 -11.18
C GLN A 46 -1.18 -10.25 -11.25
N ASN A 47 0.00 -9.83 -11.73
CA ASN A 47 1.17 -10.68 -11.85
C ASN A 47 1.79 -11.04 -10.49
N LEU A 48 1.40 -10.37 -9.40
CA LEU A 48 1.86 -10.70 -8.05
C LEU A 48 1.43 -12.10 -7.60
N VAL A 49 0.43 -12.71 -8.26
CA VAL A 49 0.08 -14.13 -8.04
C VAL A 49 1.23 -15.07 -8.38
N HIS A 50 2.17 -14.64 -9.22
CA HIS A 50 3.36 -15.39 -9.61
C HIS A 50 4.61 -15.00 -8.81
N ALA A 51 4.49 -14.09 -7.84
CA ALA A 51 5.62 -13.73 -6.98
C ALA A 51 6.07 -14.97 -6.18
N PRO A 52 7.38 -15.18 -6.01
CA PRO A 52 7.90 -16.37 -5.32
C PRO A 52 7.59 -16.35 -3.82
N ASP A 53 7.46 -15.16 -3.24
CA ASP A 53 7.28 -14.94 -1.81
C ASP A 53 6.02 -14.10 -1.54
N PRO A 54 5.35 -14.31 -0.40
CA PRO A 54 4.18 -13.52 -0.02
C PRO A 54 4.54 -12.07 0.27
N ILE A 55 3.65 -11.16 -0.09
CA ILE A 55 3.75 -9.72 0.20
C ILE A 55 3.77 -9.51 1.72
N GLY A 56 4.88 -8.94 2.23
CA GLY A 56 5.01 -8.52 3.62
C GLY A 56 4.93 -7.00 3.84
N PHE A 57 5.20 -6.22 2.79
CA PHE A 57 5.15 -4.76 2.81
C PHE A 57 4.74 -4.20 1.44
N VAL A 58 4.01 -3.09 1.43
CA VAL A 58 3.68 -2.32 0.23
C VAL A 58 3.85 -0.82 0.51
N ALA A 59 4.48 -0.09 -0.41
CA ALA A 59 4.45 1.38 -0.40
C ALA A 59 3.60 1.85 -1.57
N PHE A 60 2.50 2.54 -1.26
CA PHE A 60 1.62 3.20 -2.21
C PHE A 60 2.06 4.66 -2.33
N ASP A 61 2.40 5.03 -3.56
CA ASP A 61 2.85 6.36 -3.98
C ASP A 61 2.32 6.51 -5.42
N LEU A 62 1.02 6.79 -5.51
CA LEU A 62 0.26 6.73 -6.76
C LEU A 62 -0.58 7.99 -7.02
N ASP A 63 -0.60 8.92 -6.06
CA ASP A 63 -1.31 10.21 -6.03
C ASP A 63 -2.85 10.15 -6.13
N TYR A 64 -3.36 9.29 -7.02
CA TYR A 64 -4.74 9.20 -7.44
C TYR A 64 -5.50 8.14 -6.66
N TYR A 65 -6.73 8.49 -6.26
CA TYR A 65 -7.73 7.52 -5.80
C TYR A 65 -7.86 6.34 -6.77
N SER A 66 -7.97 6.60 -8.08
CA SER A 66 -8.23 5.57 -9.09
C SER A 66 -7.04 4.62 -9.25
N SER A 67 -5.81 5.14 -9.25
CA SER A 67 -4.58 4.34 -9.29
C SER A 67 -4.42 3.51 -8.01
N THR A 68 -4.65 4.11 -6.84
CA THR A 68 -4.53 3.42 -5.55
C THR A 68 -5.59 2.33 -5.41
N MET A 69 -6.84 2.56 -5.85
CA MET A 69 -7.86 1.50 -5.93
C MET A 69 -7.45 0.34 -6.83
N GLN A 70 -6.82 0.63 -7.99
CA GLN A 70 -6.32 -0.42 -8.88
C GLN A 70 -5.16 -1.21 -8.26
N ALA A 71 -4.27 -0.55 -7.53
CA ALA A 71 -3.16 -1.20 -6.83
C ALA A 71 -3.63 -2.03 -5.62
N LEU A 72 -4.67 -1.58 -4.89
CA LEU A 72 -5.26 -2.32 -3.78
C LEU A 72 -5.88 -3.66 -4.20
N ALA A 73 -6.14 -3.87 -5.51
CA ALA A 73 -6.54 -5.17 -6.04
C ALA A 73 -5.47 -6.27 -5.83
N ALA A 74 -4.23 -5.92 -5.46
CA ALA A 74 -3.23 -6.88 -4.96
C ALA A 74 -3.78 -7.75 -3.82
N PHE A 75 -4.68 -7.20 -3.00
CA PHE A 75 -5.27 -7.87 -1.85
C PHE A 75 -6.55 -8.66 -2.18
N ASP A 76 -6.98 -8.66 -3.44
CA ASP A 76 -8.03 -9.55 -3.94
C ASP A 76 -7.47 -10.87 -4.50
N LEU A 77 -6.14 -10.95 -4.67
CA LEU A 77 -5.44 -12.17 -5.03
C LEU A 77 -5.58 -13.24 -3.93
N PRO A 78 -5.28 -14.52 -4.21
CA PRO A 78 -5.38 -15.60 -3.22
C PRO A 78 -4.63 -15.26 -1.92
N HIS A 79 -5.17 -15.66 -0.77
CA HIS A 79 -4.59 -15.35 0.56
C HIS A 79 -3.10 -15.75 0.68
N SER A 80 -2.65 -16.77 -0.06
CA SER A 80 -1.26 -17.22 -0.09
C SER A 80 -0.27 -16.22 -0.67
N THR A 81 -0.73 -15.18 -1.38
CA THR A 81 0.13 -14.15 -1.97
C THR A 81 0.58 -13.09 -0.97
N ARG A 82 0.13 -13.16 0.28
CA ARG A 82 0.38 -12.15 1.31
C ARG A 82 0.53 -12.76 2.69
N LEU A 83 1.22 -12.04 3.57
CA LEU A 83 1.23 -12.36 5.00
C LEU A 83 -0.16 -12.09 5.63
N PRO A 84 -0.50 -12.69 6.78
CA PRO A 84 -1.78 -12.45 7.46
C PRO A 84 -1.98 -10.98 7.85
N ARG A 85 -0.88 -10.25 8.04
CA ARG A 85 -0.83 -8.82 8.30
C ARG A 85 0.25 -8.21 7.41
N VAL A 86 -0.10 -7.22 6.60
CA VAL A 86 0.82 -6.57 5.65
C VAL A 86 0.96 -5.11 6.00
N TYR A 87 2.18 -4.65 6.22
CA TYR A 87 2.44 -3.23 6.45
C TYR A 87 2.32 -2.46 5.13
N CYS A 88 1.58 -1.37 5.15
CA CYS A 88 1.34 -0.53 3.99
C CYS A 88 1.74 0.91 4.31
N TYR A 89 2.53 1.54 3.46
CA TYR A 89 2.81 2.99 3.51
C TYR A 89 1.97 3.69 2.44
N PHE A 90 1.44 4.88 2.74
CA PHE A 90 0.66 5.71 1.83
C PHE A 90 1.24 7.13 1.79
N ASP A 91 1.84 7.53 0.66
CA ASP A 91 2.56 8.80 0.55
C ASP A 91 1.61 10.01 0.53
N ASP A 92 0.53 9.92 -0.25
CA ASP A 92 -0.35 11.04 -0.59
C ASP A 92 -1.55 11.16 0.35
N ILE A 93 -1.25 11.21 1.66
CA ILE A 93 -2.26 11.45 2.71
C ILE A 93 -1.91 12.59 3.64
N LEU A 94 -0.73 13.20 3.48
CA LEU A 94 -0.22 14.24 4.35
C LEU A 94 0.13 15.53 3.60
N TYR A 95 0.95 15.44 2.55
CA TYR A 95 1.40 16.59 1.76
C TYR A 95 1.09 16.42 0.27
N PRO A 96 0.90 17.53 -0.49
CA PRO A 96 0.92 18.91 -0.02
C PRO A 96 -0.37 19.31 0.72
N GLU A 97 -0.30 20.36 1.55
CA GLU A 97 -1.42 20.83 2.38
C GLU A 97 -2.64 21.29 1.57
N PHE A 98 -2.39 21.87 0.40
CA PHE A 98 -3.45 22.31 -0.51
C PHE A 98 -4.16 21.15 -1.22
N ALA A 99 -3.67 19.91 -1.08
CA ALA A 99 -4.39 18.73 -1.52
C ALA A 99 -5.64 18.47 -0.67
N CYS A 100 -5.69 18.98 0.56
CA CYS A 100 -6.85 18.87 1.46
C CYS A 100 -7.34 17.42 1.60
N TYR A 101 -6.41 16.48 1.78
CA TYR A 101 -6.72 15.04 1.87
C TYR A 101 -7.78 14.76 2.93
N ASN A 102 -8.74 13.93 2.56
CA ASN A 102 -9.83 13.52 3.43
C ASN A 102 -10.40 12.17 2.96
N PRO A 103 -11.25 11.49 3.73
CA PRO A 103 -11.80 10.19 3.35
C PRO A 103 -12.65 10.15 2.07
N TRP A 104 -12.90 11.28 1.38
CA TRP A 104 -13.64 11.35 0.12
C TRP A 104 -12.78 11.75 -1.09
N THR A 105 -11.47 11.96 -0.92
CA THR A 105 -10.52 12.18 -2.03
C THR A 105 -9.22 11.40 -1.86
N GLY A 106 -8.45 11.27 -2.95
CA GLY A 106 -7.11 10.67 -2.97
C GLY A 106 -7.05 9.25 -2.41
N GLU A 107 -5.91 8.90 -1.83
CA GLU A 107 -5.66 7.57 -1.28
C GLU A 107 -6.55 7.26 -0.07
N LEU A 108 -6.89 8.26 0.77
CA LEU A 108 -7.79 8.07 1.90
C LEU A 108 -9.19 7.62 1.47
N CYS A 109 -9.69 8.12 0.34
CA CYS A 109 -10.94 7.63 -0.26
C CYS A 109 -10.82 6.19 -0.75
N ALA A 110 -9.68 5.84 -1.34
CA ALA A 110 -9.43 4.48 -1.82
C ALA A 110 -9.42 3.50 -0.65
N ILE A 111 -8.74 3.85 0.44
CA ILE A 111 -8.70 3.06 1.68
C ILE A 111 -10.10 2.86 2.27
N ARG A 112 -10.90 3.94 2.36
CA ARG A 112 -12.28 3.86 2.88
C ARG A 112 -13.12 2.91 2.03
N GLU A 113 -13.19 3.15 0.73
CA GLU A 113 -14.04 2.35 -0.16
C GLU A 113 -13.57 0.89 -0.27
N PHE A 114 -12.25 0.66 -0.25
CA PHE A 114 -11.68 -0.68 -0.16
C PHE A 114 -12.21 -1.43 1.07
N ASN A 115 -12.21 -0.77 2.22
CA ASN A 115 -12.72 -1.31 3.48
C ASN A 115 -14.24 -1.50 3.46
N GLU A 116 -15.01 -0.61 2.85
CA GLU A 116 -16.47 -0.73 2.75
C GLU A 116 -16.88 -1.89 1.86
N GLN A 117 -16.13 -2.15 0.79
CA GLN A 117 -16.40 -3.23 -0.17
C GLN A 117 -16.00 -4.62 0.35
N ARG A 118 -15.09 -4.70 1.32
CA ARG A 118 -14.53 -5.98 1.83
C ARG A 118 -14.91 -6.22 3.27
N LYS A 119 -15.48 -7.38 3.57
CA LYS A 119 -15.84 -7.75 4.95
C LYS A 119 -14.66 -8.25 5.77
N GLU A 120 -13.80 -9.05 5.15
CA GLU A 120 -12.82 -9.89 5.85
C GLU A 120 -11.37 -9.43 5.69
N VAL A 121 -11.14 -8.45 4.82
CA VAL A 121 -9.85 -7.81 4.61
C VAL A 121 -10.01 -6.34 4.94
N LYS A 122 -9.22 -5.84 5.89
CA LYS A 122 -9.32 -4.45 6.37
C LYS A 122 -7.96 -3.79 6.42
N LEU A 123 -7.90 -2.55 5.96
CA LEU A 123 -6.72 -1.71 5.98
C LEU A 123 -6.92 -0.61 7.02
N CYS A 124 -6.13 -0.62 8.09
CA CYS A 124 -6.29 0.26 9.24
C CYS A 124 -4.97 0.97 9.56
N PRO A 125 -4.98 2.21 10.09
CA PRO A 125 -3.76 2.83 10.59
C PRO A 125 -3.07 1.95 11.64
N LEU A 126 -1.74 1.92 11.65
CA LEU A 126 -1.01 1.29 12.75
C LEU A 126 -1.17 2.15 14.00
N HIS A 127 -2.12 1.74 14.84
CA HIS A 127 -2.54 2.53 15.99
C HIS A 127 -1.35 2.88 16.89
N LEU A 128 -1.21 4.19 17.18
CA LEU A 128 -0.18 4.75 18.05
C LEU A 128 1.27 4.57 17.57
N LEU A 129 1.54 4.28 16.29
CA LEU A 129 2.92 4.12 15.79
C LEU A 129 3.84 5.27 16.19
N ARG A 130 3.37 6.52 16.05
CA ARG A 130 4.13 7.71 16.45
C ARG A 130 4.57 7.71 17.91
N TRP A 131 3.83 7.04 18.80
CA TRP A 131 4.11 6.95 20.24
C TRP A 131 4.97 5.73 20.60
N MET A 132 5.02 4.73 19.73
CA MET A 132 5.87 3.54 19.91
C MET A 132 7.34 3.81 19.55
N ARG A 133 7.62 4.89 18.83
CA ARG A 133 8.98 5.23 18.39
C ARG A 133 9.65 6.21 19.36
N PRO A 134 10.97 6.08 19.60
CA PRO A 134 11.72 7.05 20.40
C PRO A 134 11.66 8.48 19.84
N HIS A 135 11.57 8.59 18.50
CA HIS A 135 11.43 9.85 17.79
C HIS A 135 10.20 9.78 16.87
N PRO A 136 9.15 10.57 17.17
CA PRO A 136 7.99 10.66 16.29
C PRO A 136 8.37 11.38 14.99
N GLU A 137 7.88 10.86 13.87
CA GLU A 137 8.10 11.40 12.54
C GLU A 137 6.76 11.50 11.78
N PRO A 138 6.57 12.46 10.87
CA PRO A 138 5.30 12.63 10.14
C PRO A 138 4.84 11.35 9.42
N TRP A 139 5.77 10.59 8.85
CA TRP A 139 5.47 9.33 8.17
C TRP A 139 4.87 8.25 9.07
N ASN A 140 4.94 8.40 10.40
CA ASN A 140 4.36 7.41 11.31
C ASN A 140 2.83 7.32 11.19
N ASP A 141 2.18 8.39 10.71
CA ASP A 141 0.74 8.38 10.44
C ASP A 141 0.39 7.87 9.03
N GLN A 142 1.40 7.67 8.20
CA GLN A 142 1.30 7.15 6.85
C GLN A 142 1.40 5.62 6.81
N ILE A 143 1.59 4.96 7.97
CA ILE A 143 1.65 3.50 8.08
C ILE A 143 0.29 2.93 8.44
N TYR A 144 -0.19 2.05 7.57
CA TYR A 144 -1.38 1.23 7.71
C TYR A 144 -0.96 -0.24 7.78
N VAL A 145 -1.88 -1.08 8.27
CA VAL A 145 -1.74 -2.53 8.27
C VAL A 145 -2.98 -3.10 7.62
N LEU A 146 -2.77 -3.90 6.57
CA LEU A 146 -3.78 -4.79 6.03
C LEU A 146 -3.92 -5.98 6.98
N HIS A 147 -5.14 -6.29 7.38
CA HIS A 147 -5.52 -7.47 8.12
C HIS A 147 -6.32 -8.39 7.21
N ASP A 148 -5.83 -9.61 6.98
CA ASP A 148 -6.57 -10.65 6.28
C ASP A 148 -7.12 -11.67 7.30
N PHE A 149 -8.36 -11.47 7.73
CA PHE A 149 -8.97 -12.28 8.79
C PHE A 149 -9.21 -13.74 8.38
N GLN A 150 -9.16 -14.05 7.08
CA GLN A 150 -9.30 -15.42 6.55
C GLN A 150 -7.96 -16.11 6.29
N HIS A 151 -6.84 -15.40 6.42
CA HIS A 151 -5.53 -16.03 6.26
C HIS A 151 -5.32 -17.11 7.34
N HIS A 152 -4.90 -18.32 6.95
CA HIS A 152 -4.78 -19.47 7.86
C HIS A 152 -3.89 -19.23 9.10
N LEU A 153 -2.88 -18.35 8.99
CA LEU A 153 -2.02 -17.92 10.10
C LEU A 153 -2.51 -16.69 10.89
N TYR A 154 -3.67 -16.10 10.55
CA TYR A 154 -4.12 -14.84 11.15
C TYR A 154 -4.27 -14.96 12.67
N SER A 155 -4.89 -16.06 13.12
CA SER A 155 -5.16 -16.36 14.53
C SER A 155 -4.12 -17.31 15.16
N VAL A 156 -2.97 -17.51 14.51
CA VAL A 156 -1.92 -18.40 15.00
C VAL A 156 -0.91 -17.60 15.81
N ASN A 157 -0.71 -17.98 17.08
CA ASN A 157 0.36 -17.43 17.90
C ASN A 157 1.69 -18.08 17.54
N LEU A 158 2.57 -17.30 16.89
CA LEU A 158 3.91 -17.72 16.49
C LEU A 158 5.01 -17.28 17.48
N THR A 159 4.65 -16.72 18.64
CA THR A 159 5.62 -16.38 19.67
C THR A 159 6.38 -17.65 20.03
N LEU A 160 7.68 -17.65 19.72
CA LEU A 160 8.58 -18.71 20.12
C LEU A 160 8.48 -18.83 21.64
N LYS A 161 7.91 -19.93 22.13
CA LYS A 161 7.98 -20.24 23.57
C LYS A 161 9.46 -20.33 23.89
N ALA A 162 9.97 -19.38 24.68
CA ALA A 162 11.33 -19.45 25.19
C ALA A 162 11.54 -20.86 25.75
N ARG A 163 12.61 -21.55 25.31
CA ARG A 163 13.01 -22.79 25.98
C ARG A 163 13.22 -22.42 27.45
N PRO A 164 12.66 -23.17 28.41
CA PRO A 164 12.95 -22.91 29.81
C PRO A 164 14.47 -23.00 29.98
N THR A 165 15.09 -21.91 30.44
CA THR A 165 16.47 -21.91 30.90
C THR A 165 16.56 -22.93 32.02
N ARG A 166 17.34 -24.00 31.81
CA ARG A 166 17.75 -24.92 32.88
C ARG A 166 18.65 -24.19 33.87
#